data_AF-A0A132PUL0-F1
#
_entry.id   AF-A0A132PUL0-F1
#
_cell.length_a   1.000
_cell.length_b   1.000
_cell.length_c   1.000
_cell.angle_alpha   90.00
_cell.angle_beta   90.00
_cell.angle_gamma   90.00
#
_symmetry.space_group_name_H-M   'P 1'
#
loop_
_entity.id
_entity.type
_entity.pdbx_description
1 polymer ?
#
loop_
_entity_poly.entity_id
_entity_poly.type
_entity_poly.pdbx_seq_one_letter_code
_entity_poly.pdbx_strand_id
1 'polypeptide(L)'
;MGQNASLEGDSSVIVSLSEAAMHMYSAAIDALPFPEDKKFHKRADVVLSGMRKLRAALTEAASSNRPSPAVIVALSGVRQRYDALMAHAAAAPGSSLGQQIYVTRIHAKLSAQEVANGAGLRDGLLDELEAGATPTDDEAAKIRDTIAALGGLPGSDHGPDEVAPVVEFGQHEDNHVNDWDDALLAENAS
;
A
#
# COMPACT_ATOMS: atom_id res chain seq x y z
N MET A 1 -33.34 -21.41 8.80
CA MET A 1 -33.55 -19.95 8.68
C MET A 1 -32.94 -19.13 9.83
N GLY A 2 -32.76 -19.66 11.06
CA GLY A 2 -32.25 -18.87 12.20
C GLY A 2 -30.77 -18.43 12.18
N GLN A 3 -29.88 -19.16 11.51
CA GLN A 3 -28.43 -18.86 11.51
C GLN A 3 -28.04 -17.68 10.58
N ASN A 4 -28.87 -17.35 9.58
CA ASN A 4 -28.60 -16.20 8.70
C ASN A 4 -28.95 -14.87 9.37
N ALA A 5 -30.03 -14.83 10.16
CA ALA A 5 -30.46 -13.62 10.86
C ALA A 5 -29.48 -13.18 11.97
N SER A 6 -28.83 -14.14 12.64
CA SER A 6 -27.79 -13.84 13.65
C SER A 6 -26.52 -13.27 13.01
N LEU A 7 -26.05 -13.83 11.89
CA LEU A 7 -24.87 -13.34 11.16
C LEU A 7 -25.07 -11.92 10.60
N GLU A 8 -26.29 -11.62 10.15
CA GLU A 8 -26.67 -10.29 9.65
C GLU A 8 -26.76 -9.27 10.80
N GLY A 9 -27.26 -9.70 11.96
CA GLY A 9 -27.22 -8.92 13.21
C GLY A 9 -25.78 -8.62 13.66
N ASP A 10 -24.91 -9.62 13.69
CA ASP A 10 -23.49 -9.46 14.04
C ASP A 10 -22.77 -8.51 13.08
N SER A 11 -23.05 -8.64 11.77
CA SER A 11 -22.52 -7.73 10.75
C SER A 11 -22.98 -6.29 10.96
N SER A 12 -24.26 -6.07 11.29
CA SER A 12 -24.80 -4.74 11.57
C SER A 12 -24.14 -4.11 12.80
N VAL A 13 -23.90 -4.89 13.86
CA VAL A 13 -23.22 -4.41 15.06
C VAL A 13 -21.77 -4.03 14.73
N ILE A 14 -21.04 -4.89 14.03
CA ILE A 14 -19.64 -4.63 13.61
C ILE A 14 -19.55 -3.33 12.79
N VAL A 15 -20.46 -3.13 11.83
CA VAL A 15 -20.50 -1.92 10.99
C VAL A 15 -20.78 -0.70 11.84
N SER A 16 -21.81 -0.73 12.70
CA SER A 16 -22.15 0.42 13.56
C SER A 16 -21.02 0.83 14.50
N LEU A 17 -20.31 -0.15 15.08
CA LEU A 17 -19.15 0.11 15.95
C LEU A 17 -17.96 0.66 15.15
N SER A 18 -17.79 0.17 13.93
CA SER A 18 -16.73 0.63 13.02
C SER A 18 -16.99 2.06 12.55
N GLU A 19 -18.24 2.43 12.25
CA GLU A 19 -18.64 3.80 11.93
C GLU A 19 -18.38 4.75 13.11
N ALA A 20 -18.79 4.37 14.32
CA ALA A 20 -18.51 5.16 15.53
C ALA A 20 -17.00 5.35 15.75
N ALA A 21 -16.21 4.28 15.62
CA ALA A 21 -14.75 4.35 15.72
C ALA A 21 -14.15 5.24 14.64
N MET A 22 -14.66 5.18 13.41
CA MET A 22 -14.21 6.02 12.30
C MET A 22 -14.52 7.50 12.50
N HIS A 23 -15.68 7.83 13.09
CA HIS A 23 -15.98 9.21 13.50
C HIS A 23 -14.97 9.71 14.54
N MET A 24 -14.66 8.89 15.56
CA MET A 24 -13.66 9.24 16.57
C MET A 24 -12.26 9.42 15.99
N TYR A 25 -11.81 8.51 15.11
CA TYR A 25 -10.50 8.63 14.47
C TYR A 25 -10.44 9.80 13.50
N SER A 26 -11.53 10.11 12.79
CA SER A 26 -11.58 11.29 11.92
C SER A 26 -11.38 12.56 12.73
N ALA A 27 -12.11 12.73 13.85
CA ALA A 27 -11.91 13.85 14.75
C ALA A 27 -10.49 13.90 15.36
N ALA A 28 -9.89 12.74 15.67
CA ALA A 28 -8.53 12.67 16.19
C ALA A 28 -7.47 13.09 15.16
N ILE A 29 -7.68 12.71 13.88
CA ILE A 29 -6.85 13.10 12.73
C ILE A 29 -6.97 14.59 12.50
N ASP A 30 -8.20 15.13 12.48
CA ASP A 30 -8.44 16.56 12.25
C ASP A 30 -7.87 17.42 13.39
N ALA A 31 -7.71 16.83 14.59
CA ALA A 31 -7.10 17.47 15.75
C ALA A 31 -5.58 17.28 15.83
N LEU A 32 -4.93 16.61 14.87
CA LEU A 32 -3.47 16.50 14.84
C LEU A 32 -2.82 17.89 14.78
N PRO A 33 -1.66 18.08 15.42
CA PRO A 33 -0.95 19.35 15.32
C PRO A 33 -0.33 19.49 13.92
N PHE A 34 0.29 20.63 13.64
CA PHE A 34 1.04 20.81 12.41
C PHE A 34 2.20 19.79 12.31
N PRO A 35 2.56 19.35 11.09
CA PRO A 35 3.63 18.36 10.87
C PRO A 35 4.98 18.70 11.52
N GLU A 36 5.29 19.98 11.67
CA GLU A 36 6.53 20.47 12.27
C GLU A 36 6.49 20.46 13.81
N ASP A 37 5.33 20.24 14.42
CA ASP A 37 5.21 20.11 15.87
C ASP A 37 5.85 18.79 16.33
N LYS A 38 6.77 18.87 17.29
CA LYS A 38 7.41 17.69 17.92
C LYS A 38 6.43 16.63 18.47
N LYS A 39 5.17 17.00 18.73
CA LYS A 39 4.11 16.09 19.18
C LYS A 39 3.38 15.39 18.04
N PHE A 40 3.56 15.83 16.79
CA PHE A 40 2.87 15.30 15.62
C PHE A 40 3.04 13.80 15.50
N HIS A 41 4.28 13.33 15.35
CA HIS A 41 4.61 11.91 15.16
C HIS A 41 4.01 11.04 16.27
N LYS A 42 4.23 11.43 17.54
CA LYS A 42 3.68 10.71 18.68
C LYS A 42 2.16 10.61 18.65
N ARG A 43 1.46 11.66 18.24
CA ARG A 43 -0.02 11.65 18.15
C ARG A 43 -0.50 10.85 16.94
N ALA A 44 0.16 11.00 15.79
CA ALA A 44 -0.14 10.23 14.59
C ALA A 44 0.02 8.73 14.84
N ASP A 45 1.10 8.30 15.50
CA ASP A 45 1.35 6.89 15.83
C ASP A 45 0.27 6.26 16.72
N VAL A 46 -0.25 7.02 17.68
CA VAL A 46 -1.37 6.57 18.53
C VAL A 46 -2.62 6.33 17.69
N VAL A 47 -2.94 7.25 16.78
CA VAL A 47 -4.09 7.11 15.89
C VAL A 47 -3.88 5.95 14.91
N LEU A 48 -2.72 5.85 14.27
CA LEU A 48 -2.35 4.78 13.36
C LEU A 48 -2.44 3.39 14.03
N SER A 49 -1.98 3.28 15.28
CA SER A 49 -2.09 2.05 16.08
C SER A 49 -3.56 1.65 16.31
N GLY A 50 -4.42 2.61 16.67
CA GLY A 50 -5.85 2.38 16.82
C GLY A 50 -6.51 1.95 15.51
N MET A 51 -6.20 2.63 14.40
CA MET A 51 -6.72 2.30 13.08
C MET A 51 -6.25 0.94 12.58
N ARG A 52 -5.01 0.52 12.88
CA ARG A 52 -4.52 -0.83 12.57
C ARG A 52 -5.35 -1.91 13.25
N LYS A 53 -5.71 -1.71 14.52
CA LYS A 53 -6.59 -2.64 15.25
C LYS A 53 -7.98 -2.73 14.62
N LEU A 54 -8.55 -1.58 14.25
CA LEU A 54 -9.84 -1.54 13.56
C LEU A 54 -9.79 -2.25 12.20
N ARG A 55 -8.74 -1.99 11.41
CA ARG A 55 -8.49 -2.67 10.12
C ARG A 55 -8.35 -4.18 10.27
N ALA A 56 -7.63 -4.65 11.28
CA ALA A 56 -7.47 -6.07 11.58
C ALA A 56 -8.81 -6.72 11.95
N ALA A 57 -9.60 -6.10 12.84
CA ALA A 57 -10.92 -6.62 13.23
C ALA A 57 -11.89 -6.71 12.04
N LEU A 58 -11.91 -5.70 11.16
CA LEU A 58 -12.74 -5.73 9.95
C LEU A 58 -12.21 -6.69 8.88
N THR A 59 -10.90 -6.89 8.80
CA THR A 59 -10.31 -7.91 7.92
C THR A 59 -10.76 -9.31 8.36
N GLU A 60 -10.70 -9.59 9.66
CA GLU A 60 -11.20 -10.85 10.22
C GLU A 60 -12.69 -11.05 9.91
N ALA A 61 -13.52 -10.03 10.13
CA ALA A 61 -14.95 -10.09 9.81
C ALA A 61 -15.20 -10.31 8.30
N ALA A 62 -14.40 -9.68 7.43
CA ALA A 62 -14.44 -9.83 5.99
C ALA A 62 -13.93 -11.19 5.49
N SER A 63 -13.12 -11.90 6.30
CA SER A 63 -12.64 -13.25 6.01
C SER A 63 -13.56 -14.36 6.52
N SER A 64 -14.67 -14.00 7.17
CA SER A 64 -15.67 -14.96 7.64
C SER A 64 -16.29 -15.77 6.49
N ASN A 65 -16.88 -16.93 6.79
CA ASN A 65 -17.45 -17.85 5.79
C ASN A 65 -18.56 -17.23 4.92
N ARG A 66 -19.16 -16.11 5.35
CA ARG A 66 -20.16 -15.32 4.62
C ARG A 66 -19.95 -13.83 4.93
N PRO A 67 -19.02 -13.14 4.25
CA PRO A 67 -18.77 -11.74 4.52
C PRO A 67 -19.96 -10.89 4.06
N SER A 68 -20.41 -9.99 4.92
CA SER A 68 -21.44 -9.01 4.57
C SER A 68 -20.83 -7.92 3.67
N PRO A 69 -21.51 -7.52 2.56
CA PRO A 69 -21.07 -6.39 1.74
C PRO A 69 -20.85 -5.11 2.55
N ALA A 70 -21.63 -4.88 3.61
CA ALA A 70 -21.47 -3.72 4.49
C ALA A 70 -20.13 -3.74 5.24
N VAL A 71 -19.65 -4.92 5.67
CA VAL A 71 -18.34 -5.08 6.30
C VAL A 71 -17.22 -4.80 5.29
N ILE A 72 -17.37 -5.22 4.04
CA ILE A 72 -16.40 -4.92 2.98
C ILE A 72 -16.31 -3.41 2.70
N VAL A 73 -17.45 -2.72 2.65
CA VAL A 73 -17.49 -1.25 2.49
C VAL A 73 -16.84 -0.56 3.68
N ALA A 74 -17.16 -0.97 4.92
CA ALA A 74 -16.52 -0.43 6.13
C ALA A 74 -15.01 -0.65 6.12
N LEU A 75 -14.54 -1.85 5.77
CA LEU A 75 -13.11 -2.17 5.65
C LEU A 75 -12.42 -1.30 4.59
N SER A 76 -13.06 -1.09 3.44
CA SER A 76 -12.55 -0.20 2.39
C SER A 76 -12.39 1.24 2.90
N GLY A 77 -13.40 1.78 3.60
CA GLY A 77 -13.34 3.12 4.19
C GLY A 77 -12.24 3.28 5.23
N VAL A 78 -12.05 2.27 6.10
CA VAL A 78 -10.95 2.26 7.09
C VAL A 78 -9.59 2.25 6.40
N ARG A 79 -9.41 1.42 5.34
CA ARG A 79 -8.16 1.35 4.57
C ARG A 79 -7.84 2.70 3.93
N GLN A 80 -8.80 3.32 3.25
CA GLN A 80 -8.61 4.62 2.61
C GLN A 80 -8.19 5.71 3.61
N ARG A 81 -8.83 5.78 4.78
CA ARG A 81 -8.46 6.77 5.81
C ARG A 81 -7.10 6.45 6.43
N TYR A 82 -6.77 5.18 6.61
CA TYR A 82 -5.45 4.76 7.09
C TYR A 82 -4.35 5.18 6.10
N ASP A 83 -4.58 4.95 4.81
CA ASP A 83 -3.64 5.33 3.74
C ASP A 83 -3.44 6.85 3.70
N ALA A 84 -4.52 7.62 3.82
CA ALA A 84 -4.45 9.08 3.92
C ALA A 84 -3.65 9.55 5.13
N LEU A 85 -3.83 8.93 6.30
CA LEU A 85 -3.04 9.27 7.49
C LEU A 85 -1.57 8.86 7.37
N MET A 86 -1.28 7.69 6.77
CA MET A 86 0.09 7.27 6.49
C MET A 86 0.78 8.21 5.51
N ALA A 87 0.10 8.65 4.45
CA ALA A 87 0.61 9.64 3.51
C ALA A 87 0.91 10.97 4.21
N HIS A 88 -0.02 11.45 5.05
CA HIS A 88 0.18 12.66 5.82
C HIS A 88 1.38 12.55 6.79
N ALA A 89 1.52 11.41 7.47
CA ALA A 89 2.62 11.15 8.39
C ALA A 89 3.97 11.03 7.66
N ALA A 90 4.01 10.35 6.51
CA ALA A 90 5.21 10.19 5.69
C ALA A 90 5.73 11.52 5.13
N ALA A 91 4.82 12.45 4.79
CA ALA A 91 5.16 13.78 4.31
C ALA A 91 5.69 14.73 5.40
N ALA A 92 5.50 14.40 6.69
CA ALA A 92 5.99 15.22 7.78
C ALA A 92 7.52 15.12 7.94
N PRO A 93 8.21 16.22 8.28
CA PRO A 93 9.65 16.17 8.55
C PRO A 93 10.00 15.16 9.65
N GLY A 94 10.98 14.28 9.38
CA GLY A 94 11.40 13.25 10.32
C GLY A 94 10.45 12.05 10.43
N SER A 95 9.61 11.83 9.42
CA SER A 95 8.78 10.62 9.30
C SER A 95 9.61 9.34 9.39
N SER A 96 8.99 8.27 9.91
CA SER A 96 9.69 7.00 10.07
C SER A 96 9.89 6.29 8.73
N LEU A 97 10.95 5.48 8.62
CA LEU A 97 11.17 4.68 7.41
C LEU A 97 10.00 3.74 7.10
N GLY A 98 9.30 3.24 8.13
CA GLY A 98 8.08 2.43 7.98
C GLY A 98 6.93 3.21 7.34
N GLN A 99 6.75 4.49 7.69
CA GLN A 99 5.76 5.36 7.06
C GLN A 99 6.12 5.64 5.60
N GLN A 100 7.39 5.90 5.33
CA GLN A 100 7.85 6.22 3.98
C GLN A 100 7.72 5.02 3.04
N ILE A 101 8.24 3.86 3.43
CA ILE A 101 8.16 2.65 2.59
C ILE A 101 6.72 2.21 2.35
N TYR A 102 5.81 2.37 3.32
CA TYR A 102 4.39 2.12 3.13
C TYR A 102 3.81 2.92 1.96
N VAL A 103 4.01 4.24 1.99
CA VAL A 103 3.40 5.14 1.01
C VAL A 103 3.98 4.87 -0.37
N THR A 104 5.31 4.73 -0.46
CA THR A 104 6.00 4.44 -1.70
C THR A 104 5.57 3.09 -2.30
N ARG A 105 5.48 2.01 -1.49
CA ARG A 105 5.05 0.70 -2.01
C ARG A 105 3.58 0.67 -2.43
N ILE A 106 2.70 1.36 -1.70
CA ILE A 106 1.28 1.43 -2.04
C ILE A 106 1.10 2.19 -3.36
N HIS A 107 1.85 3.27 -3.57
CA HIS A 107 1.87 3.99 -4.85
C HIS A 107 2.38 3.10 -6.00
N ALA A 108 3.41 2.29 -5.73
CA ALA A 108 3.92 1.29 -6.68
C ALA A 108 3.04 0.03 -6.82
N LYS A 109 1.94 -0.08 -6.06
CA LYS A 109 1.04 -1.25 -6.01
C LYS A 109 1.73 -2.55 -5.59
N LEU A 110 2.72 -2.46 -4.72
CA LEU A 110 3.47 -3.60 -4.20
C LEU A 110 3.01 -3.99 -2.79
N SER A 111 2.91 -5.30 -2.57
CA SER A 111 2.73 -5.89 -1.25
C SER A 111 3.99 -5.75 -0.39
N ALA A 112 3.83 -5.84 0.93
CA ALA A 112 4.97 -5.87 1.85
C ALA A 112 5.92 -7.04 1.54
N GLN A 113 5.38 -8.20 1.15
CA GLN A 113 6.18 -9.37 0.78
C GLN A 113 7.04 -9.13 -0.47
N GLU A 114 6.45 -8.55 -1.52
CA GLU A 114 7.19 -8.29 -2.78
C GLU A 114 8.35 -7.34 -2.54
N VAL A 115 8.13 -6.28 -1.74
CA VAL A 115 9.18 -5.32 -1.38
C VAL A 115 10.24 -5.99 -0.50
N ALA A 116 9.84 -6.78 0.50
CA ALA A 116 10.79 -7.50 1.35
C ALA A 116 11.69 -8.44 0.54
N ASN A 117 11.11 -9.21 -0.38
CA ASN A 117 11.83 -10.11 -1.26
C ASN A 117 12.79 -9.34 -2.20
N GLY A 118 12.32 -8.26 -2.83
CA GLY A 118 13.12 -7.44 -3.74
C GLY A 118 14.30 -6.74 -3.05
N ALA A 119 14.11 -6.34 -1.79
CA ALA A 119 15.13 -5.67 -0.98
C ALA A 119 16.06 -6.63 -0.22
N GLY A 120 15.84 -7.94 -0.28
CA GLY A 120 16.58 -8.93 0.52
C GLY A 120 16.40 -8.70 2.03
N LEU A 121 15.17 -8.39 2.44
CA LEU A 121 14.74 -8.21 3.82
C LEU A 121 14.04 -9.49 4.32
N ARG A 122 14.06 -9.70 5.63
CA ARG A 122 13.35 -10.82 6.25
C ARG A 122 11.84 -10.65 6.11
N ASP A 123 11.15 -11.79 6.06
CA ASP A 123 9.69 -11.83 6.07
C ASP A 123 9.13 -11.13 7.32
N GLY A 124 7.97 -10.47 7.16
CA GLY A 124 7.28 -9.72 8.21
C GLY A 124 7.93 -8.39 8.64
N LEU A 125 9.17 -8.07 8.24
CA LEU A 125 9.84 -6.84 8.67
C LEU A 125 9.06 -5.58 8.27
N LEU A 126 8.55 -5.52 7.04
CA LEU A 126 7.79 -4.35 6.59
C LEU A 126 6.54 -4.13 7.43
N ASP A 127 5.80 -5.19 7.76
CA ASP A 127 4.62 -5.08 8.63
C ASP A 127 5.00 -4.58 10.02
N GLU A 128 6.13 -5.02 10.58
CA GLU A 128 6.64 -4.53 11.86
C GLU A 128 7.00 -3.04 11.80
N LEU A 129 7.69 -2.60 10.75
CA LEU A 129 8.10 -1.20 10.57
C LEU A 129 6.90 -0.27 10.35
N GLU A 130 5.94 -0.71 9.54
CA GLU A 130 4.67 -0.02 9.35
C GLU A 130 3.83 0.02 10.63
N ALA A 131 4.04 -0.94 11.53
CA ALA A 131 3.46 -0.94 12.87
C ALA A 131 4.19 0.01 13.85
N GLY A 132 5.34 0.56 13.47
CA GLY A 132 6.15 1.50 14.25
C GLY A 132 7.42 0.89 14.86
N ALA A 133 7.85 -0.29 14.42
CA ALA A 133 9.13 -0.85 14.84
C ALA A 133 10.31 0.02 14.35
N THR A 134 11.42 -0.05 15.08
CA THR A 134 12.66 0.63 14.70
C THR A 134 13.56 -0.37 13.96
N PRO A 135 14.00 -0.08 12.72
CA PRO A 135 14.91 -0.96 12.00
C PRO A 135 16.31 -0.91 12.60
N THR A 136 17.08 -1.97 12.38
CA THR A 136 18.55 -1.94 12.55
C THR A 136 19.20 -1.05 11.48
N ASP A 137 20.47 -0.67 11.66
CA ASP A 137 21.17 0.19 10.71
C ASP A 137 21.26 -0.43 9.30
N ASP A 138 21.49 -1.74 9.21
CA ASP A 138 21.55 -2.49 7.96
C ASP A 138 20.18 -2.55 7.25
N GLU A 139 19.11 -2.81 8.02
CA GLU A 139 17.74 -2.79 7.49
C GLU A 139 17.38 -1.37 7.02
N ALA A 140 17.74 -0.35 7.79
CA ALA A 140 17.48 1.04 7.46
C ALA A 140 18.18 1.47 6.15
N ALA A 141 19.39 0.99 5.90
CA ALA A 141 20.10 1.24 4.63
C ALA A 141 19.34 0.64 3.44
N LYS A 142 19.00 -0.66 3.51
CA LYS A 142 18.24 -1.35 2.46
C LYS A 142 16.88 -0.69 2.19
N ILE A 143 16.20 -0.23 3.23
CA ILE A 143 14.90 0.45 3.08
C ILE A 143 15.06 1.79 2.37
N ARG A 144 16.09 2.59 2.71
CA ARG A 144 16.37 3.84 1.99
C ARG A 144 16.67 3.60 0.52
N ASP A 145 17.49 2.60 0.20
CA ASP A 145 17.80 2.23 -1.18
C ASP A 145 16.54 1.79 -1.94
N THR A 146 15.65 1.04 -1.27
CA THR A 146 14.39 0.60 -1.85
C THR A 146 13.42 1.76 -2.09
N ILE A 147 13.31 2.70 -1.15
CA ILE A 147 12.51 3.93 -1.33
C ILE A 147 13.02 4.72 -2.53
N ALA A 148 14.34 4.90 -2.66
CA ALA A 148 14.96 5.58 -3.79
C ALA A 148 14.66 4.85 -5.12
N ALA A 149 14.82 3.53 -5.16
CA ALA A 149 14.55 2.72 -6.36
C ALA A 149 13.07 2.77 -6.81
N LEU A 150 12.14 3.00 -5.87
CA LEU A 150 10.72 3.16 -6.17
C LEU A 150 10.31 4.61 -6.50
N GLY A 151 11.28 5.52 -6.65
CA GLY A 151 11.04 6.92 -7.05
C GLY A 151 10.82 7.90 -5.89
N GLY A 152 11.17 7.51 -4.66
CA GLY A 152 11.06 8.39 -3.49
C GLY A 152 9.65 8.48 -2.89
N LEU A 153 9.40 9.52 -2.09
CA LEU A 153 8.07 9.79 -1.55
C LEU A 153 7.21 10.48 -2.63
N PRO A 154 5.96 10.06 -2.84
CA PRO A 154 5.05 10.76 -3.74
C PRO A 154 4.88 12.22 -3.31
N GLY A 155 5.15 13.17 -4.21
CA GLY A 155 4.98 14.61 -3.95
C GLY A 155 6.14 15.28 -3.19
N SER A 156 7.22 14.55 -2.83
CA SER A 156 8.51 15.20 -2.56
C SER A 156 9.11 15.59 -3.90
N ASP A 157 8.89 16.83 -4.31
CA ASP A 157 9.34 17.40 -5.58
C ASP A 157 10.84 17.12 -5.78
N HIS A 158 11.17 16.13 -6.61
CA HIS A 158 12.46 16.07 -7.28
C HIS A 158 12.36 17.05 -8.45
N GLY A 159 13.28 18.00 -8.50
CA GLY A 159 13.39 18.94 -9.62
C GLY A 159 13.47 18.23 -10.98
N PRO A 160 13.40 18.97 -12.10
CA PRO A 160 13.09 18.43 -13.43
C PRO A 160 14.20 17.61 -14.10
N ASP A 161 15.01 16.85 -13.36
CA ASP A 161 16.12 16.03 -13.86
C ASP A 161 16.34 14.77 -13.00
N GLU A 162 15.37 13.85 -12.97
CA GLU A 162 15.70 12.43 -12.80
C GLU A 162 14.63 11.58 -13.48
N VAL A 163 14.84 11.34 -14.77
CA VAL A 163 14.09 10.35 -15.53
C VAL A 163 14.34 9.02 -14.82
N ALA A 164 13.28 8.40 -14.28
CA ALA A 164 13.36 7.04 -13.76
C ALA A 164 14.12 6.17 -14.76
N PRO A 165 15.05 5.28 -14.32
CA PRO A 165 15.71 4.39 -15.25
C PRO A 165 14.62 3.59 -15.95
N VAL A 166 14.49 3.80 -17.26
CA VAL A 166 13.65 2.97 -18.11
C VAL A 166 14.17 1.55 -17.91
N VAL A 167 13.41 0.73 -17.20
CA VAL A 167 13.65 -0.70 -17.17
C VAL A 167 13.34 -1.18 -18.58
N GLU A 168 14.39 -1.30 -19.39
CA GLU A 168 14.30 -1.84 -20.74
C GLU A 168 13.97 -3.32 -20.62
N PHE A 169 12.68 -3.63 -20.58
CA PHE A 169 12.22 -5.01 -20.73
C PHE A 169 12.68 -5.46 -22.12
N GLY A 170 13.53 -6.49 -22.12
CA GLY A 170 14.36 -6.90 -23.25
C GLY A 170 13.65 -6.80 -24.60
N GLN A 171 14.33 -6.16 -25.54
CA GLN A 171 14.04 -6.26 -26.96
C GLN A 171 14.18 -7.73 -27.35
N HIS A 172 13.09 -8.48 -27.30
CA HIS A 172 12.98 -9.71 -28.06
C HIS A 172 13.00 -9.29 -29.53
N GLU A 173 14.07 -9.68 -30.21
CA GLU A 173 14.24 -9.51 -31.65
C GLU A 173 13.03 -10.14 -32.36
N ASP A 174 12.09 -9.30 -32.79
CA ASP A 174 11.08 -9.66 -33.79
C ASP A 174 11.78 -9.82 -35.14
N ASN A 175 12.55 -10.91 -35.29
CA ASN A 175 12.98 -11.39 -36.60
C ASN A 175 11.84 -12.21 -37.22
N HIS A 176 10.74 -11.52 -37.57
CA HIS A 176 9.72 -12.07 -38.45
C HIS A 176 9.99 -11.57 -39.87
N VAL A 177 10.92 -12.24 -40.54
CA VAL A 177 11.07 -12.15 -42.00
C VAL A 177 9.91 -12.94 -42.61
N ASN A 178 8.93 -12.24 -43.17
CA ASN A 178 7.91 -12.84 -44.02
C ASN A 178 8.55 -13.23 -45.36
N ASP A 179 9.07 -14.45 -45.44
CA ASP A 179 9.60 -15.06 -46.67
C ASP A 179 8.56 -16.00 -47.30
N TRP A 180 7.40 -15.45 -47.70
CA TRP A 180 6.30 -16.23 -48.29
C TRP A 180 5.65 -15.61 -49.54
N ASP A 181 6.27 -14.62 -50.19
CA ASP A 181 5.71 -14.02 -51.41
C ASP A 181 6.54 -14.20 -52.70
N ASP A 182 7.67 -14.91 -52.69
CA ASP A 182 8.50 -15.09 -53.90
C ASP A 182 8.44 -16.49 -54.54
N ALA A 183 7.60 -17.39 -54.02
CA ALA A 183 7.48 -18.77 -54.54
C ALA A 183 6.28 -19.03 -55.48
N LEU A 184 5.42 -18.03 -55.74
CA LEU A 184 4.20 -18.20 -56.55
C LEU A 184 4.20 -17.48 -57.92
N LEU A 185 5.35 -16.92 -58.35
CA LEU A 185 5.47 -16.25 -59.66
C LEU A 185 6.32 -17.00 -60.70
N ALA A 186 6.75 -18.24 -60.42
CA ALA A 186 7.61 -19.02 -61.32
C ALA A 186 6.95 -20.25 -61.98
N GLU A 187 5.62 -20.42 -61.89
CA GLU A 187 4.94 -21.60 -62.45
C GLU A 187 3.72 -21.27 -63.35
N ASN A 188 3.78 -20.15 -64.08
CA ASN A 188 2.80 -19.82 -65.14
C ASN A 188 3.45 -19.13 -66.36
N ALA A 189 4.59 -19.66 -66.81
CA ALA A 189 5.17 -19.29 -68.10
C ALA A 189 5.91 -20.47 -68.75
N SER A 190 5.15 -21.45 -69.27
CA SER A 190 5.38 -22.17 -70.55
C SER A 190 4.43 -23.34 -70.70
#